data_AF-A0A1I4FSQ6-F1
#
_entry.id   AF-A0A1I4FSQ6-F1
#
_cell.length_a   1.000
_cell.length_b   1.000
_cell.length_c   1.000
_cell.angle_alpha   90.00
_cell.angle_beta   90.00
_cell.angle_gamma   90.00
#
_symmetry.space_group_name_H-M   'P 1'
#
loop_
_entity.id
_entity.type
_entity.pdbx_description
1 polymer ?
#
loop_
_entity_poly.entity_id
_entity_poly.type
_entity_poly.pdbx_seq_one_letter_code
_entity_poly.pdbx_strand_id
1 'polypeptide(L)'
;RKILRSIHEGARDMARNIATTDAYVVSRRQRKKVEMLFAHLKRILRLDRLRLRGPNGAKDEFHLAAAAQNLRKLAKLIPMPALKPA
;
A
#
# COMPACT_ATOMS: atom_id res chain seq x y z
N ARG A 1 11.97 -36.88 -22.12
CA ARG A 1 10.85 -36.77 -21.16
C ARG A 1 9.89 -35.69 -21.66
N LYS A 2 8.65 -36.01 -22.01
CA LYS A 2 7.65 -35.02 -22.46
C LYS A 2 6.97 -34.44 -21.22
N ILE A 3 7.25 -33.18 -20.89
CA ILE A 3 6.61 -32.48 -19.77
C ILE A 3 5.42 -31.72 -20.33
N LEU A 4 4.21 -32.12 -19.94
CA LEU A 4 3.00 -31.36 -20.25
C LEU A 4 3.07 -30.03 -19.48
N ARG A 5 3.32 -28.94 -20.21
CA ARG A 5 3.19 -27.58 -19.68
C ARG A 5 1.72 -27.18 -19.67
N SER A 6 1.35 -26.35 -18.71
CA SER A 6 0.02 -25.75 -18.65
C SER A 6 -0.22 -24.80 -19.82
N ILE A 7 -1.47 -24.65 -20.22
CA ILE A 7 -1.90 -23.65 -21.22
C ILE A 7 -1.57 -22.20 -20.81
N HIS A 8 -1.40 -21.93 -19.51
CA HIS A 8 -1.06 -20.61 -18.99
C HIS A 8 0.44 -20.39 -18.78
N GLU A 9 1.29 -21.32 -19.24
CA GLU A 9 2.72 -21.23 -18.95
C GLU A 9 3.38 -19.98 -19.53
N GLY A 10 2.93 -19.51 -20.70
CA GLY A 10 3.41 -18.25 -21.28
C GLY A 10 3.15 -17.03 -20.40
N ALA A 11 1.99 -16.95 -19.75
CA ALA A 11 1.69 -15.87 -18.80
C ALA A 11 2.57 -15.97 -17.54
N ARG A 12 2.86 -17.18 -17.07
CA ARG A 12 3.78 -17.41 -15.94
C ARG A 12 5.23 -17.09 -16.29
N ASP A 13 5.68 -17.45 -17.49
CA ASP A 13 7.00 -17.08 -18.02
C ASP A 13 7.14 -15.56 -18.05
N MET A 14 6.15 -14.85 -18.58
CA MET A 14 6.10 -13.38 -18.57
C MET A 14 6.18 -12.82 -17.15
N ALA A 15 5.37 -13.31 -16.21
CA ALA A 15 5.40 -12.84 -14.83
C ALA A 15 6.77 -13.09 -14.15
N ARG A 16 7.39 -14.24 -14.42
CA ARG A 16 8.75 -14.56 -13.93
C ARG A 16 9.80 -13.62 -14.51
N ASN A 17 9.73 -13.31 -15.81
CA ASN A 17 10.63 -12.36 -16.46
C ASN A 17 10.47 -10.93 -15.92
N ILE A 18 9.23 -10.50 -15.63
CA ILE A 18 9.00 -9.19 -14.99
C ILE A 18 9.61 -9.17 -13.59
N ALA A 19 9.47 -10.26 -12.84
CA ALA A 19 9.96 -10.36 -11.46
C ALA A 19 11.49 -10.21 -11.33
N THR A 20 12.25 -10.47 -12.40
CA THR A 20 13.72 -10.32 -12.43
C THR A 20 14.18 -8.91 -12.77
N THR A 21 13.27 -7.99 -13.12
CA THR A 21 13.63 -6.62 -13.51
C THR A 21 13.87 -5.71 -12.30
N ASP A 22 14.77 -4.73 -12.45
CA ASP A 22 15.01 -3.71 -11.43
C ASP A 22 13.76 -2.85 -11.17
N ALA A 23 12.99 -2.56 -12.21
CA ALA A 23 11.71 -1.85 -12.11
C ALA A 23 10.74 -2.59 -11.18
N TYR A 24 10.68 -3.93 -11.28
CA TYR A 24 9.88 -4.74 -10.39
C TYR A 24 10.38 -4.67 -8.94
N VAL A 25 11.70 -4.69 -8.71
CA VAL A 25 12.27 -4.55 -7.36
C VAL A 25 11.85 -3.23 -6.71
N VAL A 26 11.96 -2.11 -7.46
CA VAL A 26 11.55 -0.78 -6.99
C VAL A 26 10.05 -0.75 -6.70
N SER A 27 9.23 -1.19 -7.65
CA SER A 27 7.77 -1.25 -7.48
C SER A 27 7.36 -2.11 -6.29
N ARG A 28 7.97 -3.28 -6.10
CA ARG A 28 7.70 -4.18 -4.97
C ARG A 28 8.04 -3.53 -3.63
N ARG A 29 9.16 -2.80 -3.54
CA ARG A 29 9.53 -2.05 -2.32
C ARG A 29 8.52 -0.93 -2.04
N GLN A 30 8.06 -0.22 -3.07
CA GLN A 30 7.04 0.83 -2.93
C GLN A 30 5.69 0.27 -2.48
N ARG A 31 5.20 -0.81 -3.11
CA ARG A 31 3.96 -1.50 -2.71
C ARG A 31 4.01 -1.95 -1.26
N LYS A 32 5.13 -2.56 -0.83
CA LYS A 32 5.29 -3.00 0.58
C LYS A 32 5.15 -1.83 1.57
N LYS A 33 5.63 -0.62 1.23
CA LYS A 33 5.44 0.56 2.08
C LYS A 33 3.95 0.93 2.24
N VAL A 34 3.18 0.84 1.16
CA VAL A 34 1.73 1.12 1.18
C VAL A 34 0.97 0.01 1.90
N GLU A 35 1.25 -1.26 1.60
CA GLU A 35 0.63 -2.43 2.24
C GLU A 35 0.82 -2.40 3.76
N MET A 36 2.03 -2.04 4.23
CA MET A 36 2.32 -1.93 5.67
C MET A 36 1.56 -0.78 6.33
N LEU A 37 1.33 0.34 5.65
CA LEU A 37 0.51 1.43 6.19
C LEU A 37 -0.93 0.96 6.43
N PHE A 38 -1.50 0.24 5.47
CA PHE A 38 -2.84 -0.32 5.62
C PHE A 38 -2.92 -1.45 6.67
N ALA A 39 -1.87 -2.26 6.80
CA ALA A 39 -1.79 -3.24 7.88
C ALA A 39 -1.77 -2.56 9.26
N HIS A 40 -1.01 -1.47 9.42
CA HIS A 40 -0.97 -0.69 10.65
C HIS A 40 -2.31 0.01 10.94
N LEU A 41 -2.95 0.55 9.92
CA LEU A 41 -4.29 1.14 10.02
C LEU A 41 -5.30 0.14 10.59
N LYS A 42 -5.36 -1.08 10.04
CA LYS A 42 -6.22 -2.16 10.54
C LYS A 42 -5.90 -2.49 12.00
N ARG A 43 -4.63 -2.70 12.33
CA ARG A 43 -4.21 -3.09 13.69
C ARG A 43 -4.45 -2.02 14.76
N ILE A 44 -4.14 -0.76 14.47
CA ILE A 44 -4.15 0.34 15.46
C ILE A 44 -5.52 1.00 15.52
N LEU A 45 -6.11 1.32 14.36
CA LEU A 45 -7.38 2.05 14.29
C LEU A 45 -8.59 1.11 14.16
N ARG A 46 -8.38 -0.21 14.14
CA ARG A 46 -9.45 -1.22 13.98
C ARG A 46 -10.32 -0.95 12.76
N LEU A 47 -9.69 -0.56 11.65
CA LEU A 47 -10.33 -0.43 10.33
C LEU A 47 -10.62 -1.82 9.73
N ASP A 48 -11.37 -2.63 10.47
CA ASP A 48 -11.71 -4.02 10.13
C ASP A 48 -12.98 -4.09 9.27
N ARG A 49 -13.79 -3.04 9.29
CA ARG A 49 -15.05 -2.95 8.56
C ARG A 49 -15.22 -1.56 7.96
N LEU A 50 -15.68 -1.52 6.73
CA LEU A 50 -16.06 -0.31 6.04
C LEU A 50 -17.34 0.24 6.65
N ARG A 51 -17.33 1.53 6.99
CA ARG A 51 -18.43 2.24 7.65
C ARG A 51 -19.25 3.05 6.65
N LEU A 52 -18.62 3.52 5.56
CA LEU A 52 -19.32 4.28 4.53
C LEU A 52 -20.14 3.34 3.64
N ARG A 53 -21.43 3.66 3.45
CA ARG A 53 -22.37 2.91 2.60
C ARG A 53 -22.54 3.59 1.24
N GLY A 54 -23.08 2.84 0.28
CA GLY A 54 -23.33 3.32 -1.10
C GLY A 54 -22.27 2.87 -2.10
N PRO A 55 -22.46 3.16 -3.39
CA PRO A 55 -21.64 2.61 -4.49
C PRO A 55 -20.14 2.96 -4.38
N ASN A 56 -19.82 4.09 -3.75
CA ASN A 56 -18.44 4.56 -3.57
C ASN A 56 -17.90 4.40 -2.15
N GLY A 57 -18.69 3.91 -1.19
CA GLY A 57 -18.35 3.96 0.24
C GLY A 57 -16.98 3.35 0.56
N ALA A 58 -16.70 2.16 0.03
CA ALA A 58 -15.40 1.50 0.19
C ALA A 58 -14.24 2.35 -0.36
N LYS A 59 -14.39 2.87 -1.59
CA LYS A 59 -13.37 3.67 -2.25
C LYS A 59 -13.06 4.92 -1.42
N ASP A 60 -14.08 5.66 -1.03
CA ASP A 60 -13.94 6.93 -0.32
C ASP A 60 -13.30 6.71 1.05
N GLU A 61 -13.65 5.64 1.75
CA GLU A 61 -13.08 5.31 3.05
C GLU A 61 -11.58 5.02 2.98
N PHE A 62 -11.12 4.26 1.98
CA PHE A 62 -9.69 4.05 1.76
C PHE A 62 -8.94 5.33 1.38
N HIS A 63 -9.55 6.20 0.57
CA HIS A 63 -8.94 7.49 0.20
C HIS A 63 -8.81 8.41 1.41
N LEU A 64 -9.85 8.51 2.25
CA LEU A 64 -9.82 9.30 3.48
C LEU A 64 -8.79 8.76 4.47
N ALA A 65 -8.73 7.43 4.67
CA ALA A 65 -7.74 6.81 5.54
C ALA A 65 -6.30 7.09 5.06
N ALA A 66 -6.06 6.99 3.75
CA ALA A 66 -4.77 7.32 3.15
C ALA A 66 -4.43 8.82 3.31
N ALA A 67 -5.39 9.71 3.06
CA ALA A 67 -5.21 11.15 3.24
C ALA A 67 -4.83 11.50 4.68
N ALA A 68 -5.56 10.97 5.67
CA ALA A 68 -5.27 11.17 7.08
C ALA A 68 -3.87 10.69 7.47
N GLN A 69 -3.43 9.51 6.96
CA GLN A 69 -2.07 9.02 7.20
C GLN A 69 -1.01 9.90 6.55
N ASN A 70 -1.26 10.38 5.33
CA ASN A 70 -0.35 11.30 4.65
C ASN A 70 -0.20 12.61 5.41
N LEU A 71 -1.31 13.19 5.90
CA LEU A 71 -1.29 14.38 6.76
C LEU A 71 -0.51 14.15 8.06
N ARG A 72 -0.72 13.01 8.73
CA ARG A 72 0.04 12.65 9.93
C ARG A 72 1.54 12.52 9.66
N LYS A 73 1.92 12.00 8.49
CA LYS A 73 3.32 11.90 8.08
C LYS A 73 3.91 13.29 7.79
N LEU A 74 3.17 14.16 7.09
CA LEU A 74 3.60 15.53 6.81
C LEU A 74 3.81 16.32 8.11
N ALA A 75 2.91 16.21 9.07
CA ALA A 75 3.04 16.88 10.38
C ALA A 75 4.34 16.50 11.11
N LYS A 76 4.85 15.27 10.93
CA LYS A 76 6.12 14.83 11.54
C LYS A 76 7.36 15.38 10.84
N LEU A 77 7.24 15.84 9.60
CA LEU A 77 8.36 16.44 8.85
C LEU A 77 8.55 17.92 9.19
N ILE A 78 7.52 18.56 9.76
CA ILE A 78 7.57 19.94 10.19
C ILE A 78 8.35 19.99 11.53
N PRO A 79 9.48 20.73 11.60
CA PRO A 79 10.21 20.90 12.85
C PRO A 79 9.31 21.59 13.88
N MET A 80 9.26 21.07 15.11
CA MET A 80 8.54 21.74 16.18
C MET A 80 9.29 23.05 16.52
N PRO A 81 8.65 24.23 16.45
CA PRO A 81 9.30 25.45 16.88
C PRO A 81 9.71 25.31 18.35
N ALA A 82 10.96 25.66 18.65
CA ALA A 82 11.45 25.64 20.02
C ALA A 82 10.57 26.57 20.87
N LEU A 83 10.00 26.03 21.95
CA LEU A 83 9.25 26.83 22.92
C LEU A 83 10.21 27.89 23.46
N LYS A 84 9.91 29.16 23.19
CA LYS A 84 10.64 30.25 23.84
C LYS A 84 10.23 30.25 25.31
N PRO A 85 11.19 30.22 26.26
CA PRO A 85 10.86 30.39 27.66
C PRO A 85 10.20 31.75 27.86
N ALA A 86 9.24 31.78 28.80
CA ALA A 86 8.49 32.97 29.19
C ALA A 86 9.39 34.04 29.81
#